data_AF-A0A4V3S606-F1
#
_entry.id   AF-A0A4V3S606-F1
#
_cell.length_a   1.000
_cell.length_b   1.000
_cell.length_c   1.000
_cell.angle_alpha   90.00
_cell.angle_beta   90.00
_cell.angle_gamma   90.00
#
_symmetry.space_group_name_H-M   'P 1'
#
loop_
_entity.id
_entity.type
_entity.pdbx_description
1 polymer ?
#
loop_
_entity_poly.entity_id
_entity_poly.type
_entity_poly.pdbx_seq_one_letter_code
_entity_poly.pdbx_strand_id
1 'polypeptide(L)'
;MRPGDTLTIDARSGEASYGDTLHASVFMATGKLRMRDPLLTTTVTIACDARPGTQPVIRRGAGDVGPDEHPFRWARVRVLPVDGDARRACREKVKRLPAPDLEERWAPGDTWPQSEWDVRTFRAGSRVTLTDNDDEGADGHISLTSRAFADRPVLRGARAVLTATATLKCGAAPGLYVVYRHDAGQSGPDRPWARLRVAPAASGKSCSTDQAAARSAGTSRAPVVAWTAGGVFLAAAAGTLLFRRARNRRLGADGARARSTV
;
A
#
# COMPACT_ATOMS: atom_id res chain seq x y z
N MET A 1 20.02 18.22 14.60
CA MET A 1 20.38 17.66 13.29
C MET A 1 21.35 18.58 12.57
N ARG A 2 22.28 18.06 11.79
CA ARG A 2 23.15 18.82 10.88
C ARG A 2 22.59 18.72 9.44
N PRO A 3 22.95 19.65 8.54
CA PRO A 3 22.63 19.52 7.12
C PRO A 3 23.12 18.19 6.54
N GLY A 4 22.28 17.52 5.75
CA GLY A 4 22.55 16.20 5.17
C GLY A 4 22.38 15.03 6.14
N ASP A 5 21.91 15.25 7.36
CA ASP A 5 21.47 14.16 8.23
C ASP A 5 20.11 13.63 7.80
N THR A 6 19.95 12.32 7.95
CA THR A 6 18.69 11.62 7.75
C THR A 6 17.99 11.45 9.08
N LEU A 7 16.69 11.73 9.13
CA LEU A 7 15.82 11.58 10.28
C LEU A 7 14.72 10.58 9.95
N THR A 8 14.61 9.54 10.76
CA THR A 8 13.42 8.67 10.80
C THR A 8 12.43 9.28 11.78
N ILE A 9 11.19 9.42 11.32
CA ILE A 9 10.08 9.97 12.08
C ILE A 9 9.02 8.89 12.18
N ASP A 10 8.66 8.55 13.41
CA ASP A 10 7.62 7.59 13.71
C ASP A 10 6.42 8.28 14.36
N ALA A 11 5.22 7.81 14.06
CA ALA A 11 3.97 8.23 14.66
C ALA A 11 3.14 7.01 15.05
N ARG A 12 2.57 7.04 16.25
CA ARG A 12 1.65 5.99 16.73
C ARG A 12 0.24 6.20 16.18
N SER A 13 -0.58 5.16 16.28
CA SER A 13 -2.02 5.27 16.01
C SER A 13 -2.64 6.38 16.86
N GLY A 14 -3.43 7.25 16.22
CA GLY A 14 -4.05 8.44 16.82
C GLY A 14 -3.17 9.70 16.77
N GLU A 15 -1.85 9.58 16.62
CA GLU A 15 -0.97 10.74 16.47
C GLU A 15 -0.97 11.26 15.03
N ALA A 16 -1.05 10.38 14.03
CA ALA A 16 -1.12 10.69 12.61
C ALA A 16 -1.88 9.60 11.85
N SER A 17 -2.22 9.88 10.59
CA SER A 17 -2.92 8.92 9.71
C SER A 17 -2.02 8.40 8.58
N TYR A 18 -2.36 7.22 8.07
CA TYR A 18 -1.69 6.65 6.89
C TYR A 18 -1.75 7.62 5.70
N GLY A 19 -0.60 7.87 5.08
CA GLY A 19 -0.51 8.75 3.92
C GLY A 19 -0.42 10.24 4.25
N ASP A 20 -0.50 10.63 5.53
CA ASP A 20 -0.21 12.00 5.97
C ASP A 20 1.17 12.43 5.49
N THR A 21 1.31 13.72 5.22
CA THR A 21 2.57 14.30 4.74
C THR A 21 3.20 15.21 5.77
N LEU A 22 4.52 15.17 5.87
CA LEU A 22 5.32 15.97 6.78
C LEU A 22 6.20 16.94 6.00
N HIS A 23 6.03 18.22 6.28
CA HIS A 23 6.75 19.30 5.63
C HIS A 23 7.49 20.16 6.65
N ALA A 24 8.74 20.51 6.33
CA ALA A 24 9.49 21.56 6.99
C ALA A 24 10.38 22.23 5.95
N SER A 25 10.61 23.54 6.09
CA SER A 25 11.47 24.32 5.19
C SER A 25 12.92 23.83 5.10
N VAL A 26 13.33 23.00 6.06
CA VAL A 26 14.67 22.41 6.14
C VAL A 26 14.74 20.98 5.63
N PHE A 27 13.62 20.40 5.20
CA PHE A 27 13.62 19.07 4.57
C PHE A 27 13.92 19.20 3.08
N MET A 28 14.72 18.27 2.56
CA MET A 28 14.99 18.18 1.12
C MET A 28 13.75 17.81 0.30
N ALA A 29 12.84 17.07 0.90
CA ALA A 29 11.60 16.63 0.30
C ALA A 29 10.52 16.48 1.38
N THR A 30 9.26 16.53 0.96
CA THR A 30 8.13 16.21 1.83
C THR A 30 8.18 14.74 2.22
N GLY A 31 8.14 14.46 3.52
CA GLY A 31 7.99 13.09 4.03
C GLY A 31 6.55 12.62 3.85
N LYS A 32 6.36 11.34 3.53
CA LYS A 32 5.04 10.69 3.52
C LYS A 32 5.04 9.56 4.55
N LEU A 33 4.11 9.61 5.50
CA LEU A 33 3.93 8.57 6.50
C LEU A 33 3.38 7.31 5.85
N ARG A 34 4.07 6.20 6.09
CA ARG A 34 3.81 4.88 5.51
C ARG A 34 3.73 3.84 6.61
N MET A 35 2.93 2.80 6.39
CA MET A 35 2.79 1.75 7.39
C MET A 35 4.07 0.92 7.48
N ARG A 36 4.67 0.93 8.67
CA ARG A 36 5.75 0.05 9.11
C ARG A 36 5.31 -0.52 10.45
N ASP A 37 4.33 -1.41 10.39
CA ASP A 37 3.65 -2.02 11.53
C ASP A 37 4.63 -2.26 12.70
N PRO A 38 4.36 -1.71 13.91
CA PRO A 38 3.09 -1.10 14.34
C PRO A 38 2.99 0.44 14.18
N LEU A 39 3.94 1.08 13.47
CA LEU A 39 4.05 2.54 13.40
C LEU A 39 3.85 3.08 11.99
N LEU A 40 3.46 4.35 11.93
CA LEU A 40 3.58 5.14 10.72
C LEU A 40 4.97 5.77 10.69
N THR A 41 5.75 5.45 9.67
CA THR A 41 7.15 5.89 9.57
C THR A 41 7.37 6.68 8.29
N THR A 42 8.22 7.70 8.38
CA THR A 42 8.82 8.34 7.20
C THR A 42 10.27 8.72 7.47
N THR A 43 11.04 8.80 6.40
CA THR A 43 12.45 9.18 6.46
C THR A 43 12.67 10.44 5.63
N VAL A 44 13.23 11.48 6.26
CA VAL A 44 13.50 12.76 5.62
C VAL A 44 14.97 13.13 5.78
N THR A 45 15.50 13.88 4.82
CA THR A 45 16.89 14.38 4.86
C THR A 45 16.87 15.89 5.07
N ILE A 46 17.73 16.40 5.95
CA ILE A 46 17.90 17.84 6.15
C ILE A 46 18.66 18.45 4.97
N ALA A 47 18.12 19.51 4.37
CA ALA A 47 18.71 20.18 3.22
C ALA A 47 20.10 20.75 3.52
N CYS A 48 21.02 20.67 2.56
CA CYS A 48 22.40 21.12 2.73
C CYS A 48 22.53 22.64 2.95
N ASP A 49 21.59 23.40 2.41
CA ASP A 49 21.46 24.85 2.54
C ASP A 49 20.58 25.28 3.73
N ALA A 50 20.08 24.33 4.53
CA ALA A 50 19.29 24.62 5.72
C ALA A 50 20.03 25.60 6.64
N ARG A 51 19.32 26.67 7.04
CA ARG A 51 19.83 27.65 8.00
C ARG A 51 19.77 27.07 9.42
N PRO A 52 20.72 27.39 10.30
CA PRO A 52 20.67 26.98 11.70
C PRO A 52 19.44 27.57 12.39
N GLY A 53 18.89 26.84 13.36
CA GLY A 53 17.72 27.27 14.12
C GLY A 53 16.66 26.18 14.24
N THR A 54 15.56 26.52 14.91
CA THR A 54 14.44 25.60 15.13
C THR A 54 13.29 25.93 14.19
N GLN A 55 12.89 24.97 13.37
CA GLN A 55 11.82 25.10 12.39
C GLN A 55 10.62 24.20 12.77
N PRO A 56 9.38 24.64 12.54
CA PRO A 56 8.22 23.80 12.73
C PRO A 56 8.15 22.71 11.66
N VAL A 57 7.68 21.53 12.08
CA VAL A 57 7.26 20.45 11.17
C VAL A 57 5.74 20.47 11.10
N ILE A 58 5.22 20.68 9.90
CA ILE A 58 3.80 20.73 9.61
C ILE A 58 3.36 19.35 9.12
N ARG A 59 2.30 18.82 9.70
CA ARG A 59 1.60 17.64 9.19
C ARG A 59 0.38 18.07 8.40
N ARG A 60 0.14 17.41 7.26
CA ARG A 60 -1.10 17.54 6.48
C ARG A 60 -1.75 16.18 6.28
N GLY A 61 -3.08 16.16 6.28
CA GLY A 61 -3.87 14.96 6.04
C GLY A 61 -3.64 14.40 4.64
N ALA A 62 -3.81 13.09 4.49
CA ALA A 62 -3.79 12.45 3.18
C ALA A 62 -4.88 13.04 2.26
N GLY A 63 -4.47 13.67 1.14
CA GLY A 63 -5.40 14.22 0.14
C GLY A 63 -5.76 15.70 0.33
N ASP A 64 -5.21 16.37 1.33
CA ASP A 64 -5.34 17.83 1.50
C ASP A 64 -4.57 18.55 0.38
N VAL A 65 -5.29 19.32 -0.45
CA VAL A 65 -4.73 20.15 -1.52
C VAL A 65 -5.15 21.60 -1.29
N GLY A 66 -4.23 22.44 -0.85
CA GLY A 66 -4.48 23.87 -0.62
C GLY A 66 -3.36 24.54 0.19
N PRO A 67 -3.29 25.88 0.20
CA PRO A 67 -2.43 26.61 1.13
C PRO A 67 -2.85 26.34 2.58
N ASP A 68 -1.89 26.44 3.50
CA ASP A 68 -2.01 26.13 4.94
C ASP A 68 -3.01 27.06 5.66
N GLU A 69 -4.31 26.93 5.42
CA GLU A 69 -5.29 27.72 6.18
C GLU A 69 -5.27 27.34 7.67
N HIS A 70 -4.87 26.10 8.01
CA HIS A 70 -4.61 25.67 9.38
C HIS A 70 -3.46 24.65 9.46
N PRO A 71 -2.18 25.09 9.48
CA PRO A 71 -1.07 24.15 9.53
C PRO A 71 -1.04 23.43 10.87
N PHE A 72 -1.24 22.10 10.87
CA PHE A 72 -1.10 21.30 12.08
C PHE A 72 0.38 21.19 12.45
N ARG A 73 0.85 22.12 13.29
CA ARG A 73 2.20 22.11 13.84
C ARG A 73 2.36 20.88 14.73
N TRP A 74 3.05 19.88 14.21
CA TRP A 74 3.11 18.57 14.84
C TRP A 74 4.39 18.38 15.65
N ALA A 75 5.53 18.84 15.13
CA ALA A 75 6.82 18.73 15.81
C ALA A 75 7.73 19.94 15.50
N ARG A 76 8.95 19.93 16.04
CA ARG A 76 9.99 20.92 15.76
C ARG A 76 11.30 20.21 15.46
N VAL A 77 12.05 20.73 14.48
CA VAL A 77 13.39 20.25 14.14
C VAL A 77 14.41 21.36 14.37
N ARG A 78 15.48 21.05 15.11
CA ARG A 78 16.59 21.98 15.34
C ARG A 78 17.77 21.63 14.44
N VAL A 79 18.13 22.56 13.57
CA VAL A 79 19.32 22.50 12.72
C VAL A 79 20.48 23.18 13.42
N LEU A 80 21.57 22.44 13.60
CA LEU A 80 22.80 22.92 14.23
C LEU A 80 23.62 23.75 13.24
N PRO A 81 24.37 24.75 13.71
CA PRO A 81 25.33 25.46 12.87
C PRO A 81 26.43 24.50 12.38
N VAL A 82 26.84 24.70 11.14
CA VAL A 82 27.95 23.99 10.48
C VAL A 82 28.73 24.97 9.61
N ASP A 83 30.03 24.73 9.49
CA ASP A 83 30.92 25.54 8.65
C ASP A 83 30.68 25.32 7.14
N GLY A 84 31.38 26.13 6.33
CA GLY A 84 31.27 26.07 4.88
C GLY A 84 31.75 24.75 4.27
N ASP A 85 32.70 24.06 4.91
CA ASP A 85 33.31 22.84 4.40
C ASP A 85 32.36 21.65 4.60
N ALA A 86 31.76 21.55 5.79
CA ALA A 86 30.69 20.62 6.10
C ALA A 86 29.47 20.82 5.18
N ARG A 87 29.12 22.06 4.83
CA ARG A 87 28.05 22.34 3.85
C ARG A 87 28.40 21.87 2.44
N ARG A 88 29.65 22.02 2.01
CA ARG A 88 30.10 21.50 0.70
C ARG A 88 30.10 19.97 0.71
N ALA A 89 30.63 19.35 1.75
CA ALA A 89 30.66 17.89 1.92
C ALA A 89 29.24 17.28 1.97
N CYS A 90 28.26 18.01 2.51
CA CYS A 90 26.86 17.59 2.55
C CYS A 90 26.31 17.21 1.15
N ARG A 91 26.63 18.00 0.12
CA ARG A 91 26.13 17.73 -1.24
C ARG A 91 26.61 16.40 -1.78
N GLU A 92 27.87 16.07 -1.53
CA GLU A 92 28.45 14.78 -1.95
C GLU A 92 27.91 13.61 -1.11
N LYS A 93 27.69 13.82 0.20
CA LYS A 93 27.04 12.84 1.08
C LYS A 93 25.63 12.51 0.59
N VAL A 94 24.82 13.54 0.33
CA VAL A 94 23.41 13.39 -0.05
C VAL A 94 23.25 12.69 -1.40
N LYS A 95 24.11 12.98 -2.38
CA LYS A 95 24.10 12.28 -3.69
C LYS A 95 24.32 10.77 -3.56
N ARG A 96 25.00 10.33 -2.50
CA ARG A 96 25.31 8.91 -2.23
C ARG A 96 24.29 8.24 -1.33
N LEU A 97 23.23 8.94 -0.91
CA LEU A 97 22.17 8.34 -0.12
C LEU A 97 21.42 7.28 -0.96
N PRO A 98 21.03 6.15 -0.36
CA PRO A 98 20.18 5.19 -1.03
C PRO A 98 18.82 5.82 -1.36
N ALA A 99 18.18 5.28 -2.40
CA ALA A 99 16.78 5.63 -2.67
C ALA A 99 15.91 5.29 -1.44
N PRO A 100 14.88 6.10 -1.13
CA PRO A 100 13.96 5.80 -0.03
C PRO A 100 13.31 4.42 -0.22
N ASP A 101 13.26 3.64 0.85
CA ASP A 101 12.49 2.40 0.85
C ASP A 101 10.99 2.73 0.92
N LEU A 102 10.29 2.40 -0.16
CA LEU A 102 8.86 2.68 -0.31
C LEU A 102 7.99 1.53 0.18
N GLU A 103 8.55 0.37 0.48
CA GLU A 103 7.78 -0.78 0.93
C GLU A 103 6.99 -0.45 2.20
N GLU A 104 5.81 -1.03 2.30
CA GLU A 104 4.96 -0.96 3.48
C GLU A 104 4.83 -2.33 4.08
N ARG A 105 4.72 -2.36 5.41
CA ARG A 105 4.45 -3.55 6.19
C ARG A 105 3.23 -3.26 7.03
N TRP A 106 2.11 -3.87 6.64
CA TRP A 106 0.87 -3.83 7.39
C TRP A 106 0.79 -5.02 8.37
N ALA A 107 -0.16 -4.96 9.31
CA ALA A 107 -0.29 -6.01 10.30
C ALA A 107 -0.68 -7.35 9.62
N PRO A 108 -0.20 -8.51 10.10
CA PRO A 108 -0.51 -9.80 9.47
C PRO A 108 -2.01 -10.13 9.36
N GLY A 109 -2.82 -9.59 10.27
CA GLY A 109 -4.27 -9.78 10.29
C GLY A 109 -5.05 -8.91 9.30
N ASP A 110 -4.43 -7.87 8.74
CA ASP A 110 -5.11 -6.99 7.78
C ASP A 110 -5.31 -7.71 6.45
N THR A 111 -6.34 -7.33 5.69
CA THR A 111 -6.53 -7.82 4.32
C THR A 111 -5.36 -7.37 3.43
N TRP A 112 -5.11 -8.05 2.33
CA TRP A 112 -4.02 -7.69 1.41
C TRP A 112 -4.54 -7.51 0.00
N PRO A 113 -4.09 -6.50 -0.75
CA PRO A 113 -3.22 -5.38 -0.33
C PRO A 113 -3.96 -4.28 0.45
N GLN A 114 -3.27 -3.57 1.34
CA GLN A 114 -3.73 -2.29 1.90
C GLN A 114 -3.29 -1.07 1.06
N SER A 115 -2.22 -1.22 0.28
CA SER A 115 -1.74 -0.20 -0.64
C SER A 115 -0.90 -0.82 -1.76
N GLU A 116 -0.55 -0.02 -2.77
CA GLU A 116 0.37 -0.47 -3.83
C GLU A 116 1.76 -0.86 -3.30
N TRP A 117 2.12 -0.39 -2.11
CA TRP A 117 3.41 -0.63 -1.47
C TRP A 117 3.35 -1.68 -0.37
N ASP A 118 2.18 -2.20 0.00
CA ASP A 118 2.03 -3.29 0.97
C ASP A 118 2.63 -4.58 0.43
N VAL A 119 3.88 -4.87 0.82
CA VAL A 119 4.62 -6.05 0.35
C VAL A 119 4.50 -7.18 1.35
N ARG A 120 3.82 -8.25 0.94
CA ARG A 120 3.78 -9.51 1.69
C ARG A 120 4.64 -10.58 1.06
N THR A 121 5.25 -11.41 1.91
CA THR A 121 6.13 -12.49 1.48
C THR A 121 5.38 -13.82 1.47
N PHE A 122 5.44 -14.52 0.35
CA PHE A 122 4.77 -15.79 0.10
C PHE A 122 5.76 -16.82 -0.45
N ARG A 123 5.39 -18.10 -0.35
CA ARG A 123 6.16 -19.20 -0.97
C ARG A 123 5.64 -19.47 -2.37
N ALA A 124 6.52 -19.88 -3.28
CA ALA A 124 6.09 -20.43 -4.57
C ALA A 124 5.09 -21.58 -4.36
N GLY A 125 4.09 -21.71 -5.25
CA GLY A 125 2.99 -22.69 -5.12
C GLY A 125 1.90 -22.33 -4.12
N SER A 126 2.11 -21.32 -3.27
CA SER A 126 1.10 -20.96 -2.28
C SER A 126 -0.12 -20.31 -2.93
N ARG A 127 -1.26 -20.48 -2.26
CA ARG A 127 -2.49 -19.77 -2.57
C ARG A 127 -2.54 -18.47 -1.78
N VAL A 128 -2.80 -17.37 -2.45
CA VAL A 128 -2.89 -16.03 -1.84
C VAL A 128 -4.27 -15.44 -2.05
N THR A 129 -4.78 -14.74 -1.05
CA THR A 129 -6.06 -14.02 -1.12
C THR A 129 -5.77 -12.54 -1.32
N LEU A 130 -6.35 -11.97 -2.37
CA LEU A 130 -6.31 -10.55 -2.70
C LEU A 130 -7.67 -9.95 -2.37
N THR A 131 -7.68 -8.76 -1.77
CA THR A 131 -8.89 -8.05 -1.33
C THR A 131 -8.83 -6.62 -1.82
N ASP A 132 -9.93 -6.15 -2.38
CA ASP A 132 -10.17 -4.75 -2.73
C ASP A 132 -11.36 -4.26 -1.90
N ASN A 133 -11.17 -3.15 -1.18
CA ASN A 133 -12.17 -2.58 -0.27
C ASN A 133 -12.80 -1.28 -0.79
N ASP A 134 -12.41 -0.81 -1.98
CA ASP A 134 -12.74 0.53 -2.47
C ASP A 134 -13.76 0.54 -3.62
N ASP A 135 -14.01 -0.61 -4.26
CA ASP A 135 -14.78 -0.72 -5.50
C ASP A 135 -16.14 -1.40 -5.35
N GLU A 136 -17.09 -0.66 -4.78
CA GLU A 136 -18.50 -1.05 -4.77
C GLU A 136 -19.03 -1.29 -6.19
N GLY A 137 -19.58 -2.48 -6.45
CA GLY A 137 -20.29 -2.79 -7.70
C GLY A 137 -19.43 -3.28 -8.87
N ALA A 138 -18.13 -3.53 -8.66
CA ALA A 138 -17.23 -4.03 -9.70
C ALA A 138 -17.06 -5.56 -9.71
N ASP A 139 -18.05 -6.31 -9.20
CA ASP A 139 -18.03 -7.77 -9.13
C ASP A 139 -17.76 -8.41 -10.51
N GLY A 140 -16.70 -9.20 -10.62
CA GLY A 140 -16.35 -9.89 -11.85
C GLY A 140 -15.75 -9.01 -12.95
N HIS A 141 -15.62 -7.70 -12.74
CA HIS A 141 -15.17 -6.74 -13.75
C HIS A 141 -13.70 -6.35 -13.61
N ILE A 142 -13.05 -6.76 -12.52
CA ILE A 142 -11.64 -6.45 -12.27
C ILE A 142 -10.83 -7.74 -12.32
N SER A 143 -9.91 -7.83 -13.28
CA SER A 143 -8.96 -8.94 -13.37
C SER A 143 -7.58 -8.50 -12.92
N LEU A 144 -6.82 -9.43 -12.35
CA LEU A 144 -5.48 -9.15 -11.85
C LEU A 144 -4.46 -9.99 -12.61
N THR A 145 -3.30 -9.41 -12.88
CA THR A 145 -2.19 -10.11 -13.52
C THR A 145 -0.91 -9.93 -12.72
N SER A 146 -0.09 -10.97 -12.68
CA SER A 146 1.27 -10.90 -12.18
C SER A 146 2.09 -12.00 -12.84
N ARG A 147 3.38 -11.76 -13.06
CA ARG A 147 4.29 -12.80 -13.56
C ARG A 147 4.37 -14.00 -12.60
N ALA A 148 4.12 -13.80 -11.31
CA ALA A 148 4.10 -14.84 -10.30
C ALA A 148 2.81 -15.68 -10.28
N PHE A 149 1.70 -15.23 -10.87
CA PHE A 149 0.43 -15.97 -10.84
C PHE A 149 0.41 -17.08 -11.89
N ALA A 150 -0.13 -18.25 -11.51
CA ALA A 150 -0.40 -19.36 -12.41
C ALA A 150 -1.64 -19.12 -13.28
N ASP A 151 -2.57 -18.31 -12.77
CA ASP A 151 -3.85 -17.98 -13.37
C ASP A 151 -4.07 -16.45 -13.43
N ARG A 152 -5.20 -16.03 -14.04
CA ARG A 152 -5.65 -14.63 -14.08
C ARG A 152 -6.85 -14.47 -13.15
N PRO A 153 -6.63 -14.25 -11.84
CA PRO A 153 -7.71 -14.15 -10.87
C PRO A 153 -8.59 -12.92 -11.16
N VAL A 154 -9.89 -13.07 -10.89
CA VAL A 154 -10.90 -12.02 -11.05
C VAL A 154 -11.48 -11.71 -9.68
N LEU A 155 -11.49 -10.42 -9.30
CA LEU A 155 -12.08 -9.95 -8.06
C LEU A 155 -13.60 -10.14 -8.12
N ARG A 156 -14.13 -10.81 -7.09
CA ARG A 156 -15.55 -11.08 -6.93
C ARG A 156 -16.01 -10.82 -5.50
N GLY A 157 -17.25 -10.39 -5.34
CA GLY A 157 -17.81 -10.12 -4.02
C GLY A 157 -19.08 -9.28 -4.09
N ALA A 158 -19.75 -9.18 -2.95
CA ALA A 158 -20.91 -8.32 -2.78
C ALA A 158 -20.52 -7.07 -1.98
N ARG A 159 -21.12 -5.93 -2.32
CA ARG A 159 -20.90 -4.62 -1.67
C ARG A 159 -19.48 -4.08 -1.90
N ALA A 160 -18.85 -3.51 -0.87
CA ALA A 160 -17.58 -2.79 -0.95
C ALA A 160 -16.34 -3.68 -0.86
N VAL A 161 -16.48 -4.99 -0.65
CA VAL A 161 -15.34 -5.91 -0.50
C VAL A 161 -15.36 -6.92 -1.62
N LEU A 162 -14.36 -6.85 -2.49
CA LEU A 162 -14.11 -7.81 -3.55
C LEU A 162 -12.88 -8.65 -3.19
N THR A 163 -12.96 -9.95 -3.44
CA THR A 163 -11.86 -10.88 -3.15
C THR A 163 -11.53 -11.72 -4.37
N ALA A 164 -10.27 -12.09 -4.50
CA ALA A 164 -9.83 -13.10 -5.44
C ALA A 164 -8.78 -13.98 -4.79
N THR A 165 -8.69 -15.21 -5.28
CA THR A 165 -7.66 -16.14 -4.87
C THR A 165 -6.75 -16.41 -6.06
N ALA A 166 -5.44 -16.26 -5.89
CA ALA A 166 -4.45 -16.56 -6.91
C ALA A 166 -3.55 -17.70 -6.44
N THR A 167 -3.12 -18.57 -7.36
CA THR A 167 -2.08 -19.56 -7.06
C THR A 167 -0.74 -19.06 -7.60
N LEU A 168 0.29 -19.02 -6.75
CA LEU A 168 1.63 -18.65 -7.18
C LEU A 168 2.27 -19.79 -7.96
N LYS A 169 2.92 -19.50 -9.10
CA LYS A 169 3.66 -20.49 -9.89
C LYS A 169 4.73 -21.16 -9.03
N CYS A 170 4.87 -22.46 -9.18
CA CYS A 170 5.94 -23.21 -8.53
C CYS A 170 7.34 -22.80 -9.02
N GLY A 171 7.46 -22.48 -10.32
CA GLY A 171 8.69 -21.97 -10.91
C GLY A 171 8.90 -20.45 -10.77
N ALA A 172 8.11 -19.76 -9.93
CA ALA A 172 8.34 -18.33 -9.71
C ALA A 172 9.70 -18.13 -9.03
N ALA A 173 10.61 -17.41 -9.69
CA ALA A 173 11.91 -17.08 -9.12
C ALA A 173 11.73 -16.22 -7.84
N PRO A 174 12.62 -16.35 -6.84
CA PRO A 174 12.58 -15.49 -5.66
C PRO A 174 12.72 -14.02 -6.05
N GLY A 175 11.95 -13.13 -5.42
CA GLY A 175 12.00 -11.70 -5.71
C GLY A 175 10.66 -10.97 -5.59
N LEU A 176 10.68 -9.68 -5.94
CA LEU A 176 9.51 -8.79 -5.89
C LEU A 176 8.75 -8.85 -7.21
N TYR A 177 7.44 -9.03 -7.12
CA TYR A 177 6.51 -9.05 -8.24
C TYR A 177 5.45 -7.98 -8.06
N VAL A 178 5.17 -7.25 -9.13
CA VAL A 178 4.05 -6.31 -9.20
C VAL A 178 2.80 -7.09 -9.59
N VAL A 179 1.68 -6.76 -8.96
CA VAL A 179 0.34 -7.17 -9.36
C VAL A 179 -0.31 -5.97 -10.03
N TYR A 180 -0.76 -6.19 -11.26
CA TYR A 180 -1.46 -5.19 -12.04
C TYR A 180 -2.95 -5.45 -11.99
N ARG A 181 -3.71 -4.36 -11.90
CA ARG A 181 -5.16 -4.36 -11.94
C ARG A 181 -5.63 -3.90 -13.32
N HIS A 182 -6.64 -4.61 -13.83
CA HIS A 182 -7.28 -4.35 -15.11
C HIS A 182 -8.78 -4.15 -14.88
N ASP A 183 -9.23 -2.92 -15.03
CA ASP A 183 -10.65 -2.56 -14.95
C ASP A 183 -11.36 -2.83 -16.29
N ALA A 184 -12.68 -3.04 -16.24
CA ALA A 184 -13.48 -3.18 -17.45
C ALA A 184 -13.38 -1.94 -18.34
N GLY A 185 -13.05 -2.14 -19.62
CA GLY A 185 -12.90 -1.04 -20.58
C GLY A 185 -11.64 -0.20 -20.39
N GLN A 186 -10.69 -0.63 -19.55
CA GLN A 186 -9.42 0.08 -19.39
C GLN A 186 -8.68 0.17 -20.73
N SER A 187 -8.42 1.40 -21.15
CA SER A 187 -7.51 1.75 -22.24
C SER A 187 -6.30 2.45 -21.62
N GLY A 188 -5.11 1.94 -21.91
CA GLY A 188 -3.86 2.44 -21.33
C GLY A 188 -3.02 1.33 -20.69
N PRO A 189 -1.85 1.69 -20.12
CA PRO A 189 -0.94 0.71 -19.54
C PRO A 189 -1.54 0.03 -18.30
N ASP A 190 -1.07 -1.18 -18.03
CA ASP A 190 -1.36 -1.95 -16.82
C ASP A 190 -1.13 -1.09 -15.57
N ARG A 191 -2.11 -1.01 -14.66
CA ARG A 191 -2.02 -0.18 -13.45
C ARG A 191 -1.43 -1.00 -12.30
N PRO A 192 -0.24 -0.66 -11.75
CA PRO A 192 0.27 -1.29 -10.55
C PRO A 192 -0.74 -1.11 -9.41
N TRP A 193 -1.09 -2.20 -8.75
CA TRP A 193 -2.10 -2.22 -7.69
C TRP A 193 -1.57 -2.81 -6.39
N ALA A 194 -0.73 -3.84 -6.47
CA ALA A 194 -0.11 -4.46 -5.32
C ALA A 194 1.31 -4.92 -5.63
N ARG A 195 2.04 -5.33 -4.58
CA ARG A 195 3.34 -5.96 -4.69
C ARG A 195 3.45 -7.16 -3.76
N LEU A 196 4.01 -8.25 -4.25
CA LEU A 196 4.26 -9.45 -3.45
C LEU A 196 5.71 -9.88 -3.60
N ARG A 197 6.24 -10.50 -2.55
CA ARG A 197 7.58 -11.09 -2.54
C ARG A 197 7.47 -12.60 -2.54
N VAL A 198 8.13 -13.26 -3.50
CA VAL A 198 8.32 -14.70 -3.49
C VAL A 198 9.61 -15.00 -2.73
N ALA A 199 9.51 -15.79 -1.66
CA ALA A 199 10.64 -16.23 -0.87
C ALA A 199 11.50 -17.24 -1.64
N PRO A 200 12.81 -17.34 -1.35
CA PRO A 200 13.64 -18.46 -1.79
C PRO A 200 13.00 -19.81 -1.47
N ALA A 201 13.07 -20.76 -2.42
CA ALA A 201 12.64 -22.12 -2.16
C ALA A 201 13.46 -22.69 -1.01
N ALA A 202 12.80 -23.23 0.01
CA ALA A 202 13.48 -24.02 1.03
C ALA A 202 14.04 -25.27 0.35
N SER A 203 15.32 -25.58 0.59
CA SER A 203 15.95 -26.80 0.07
C SER A 203 15.11 -28.03 0.45
N GLY A 204 14.78 -28.87 -0.53
CA GLY A 204 14.16 -30.18 -0.31
C GLY A 204 12.63 -30.26 -0.29
N LYS A 205 11.88 -29.20 -0.67
CA LYS A 205 10.42 -29.30 -0.86
C LYS A 205 10.05 -29.07 -2.32
N SER A 206 9.56 -30.10 -3.00
CA SER A 206 8.94 -29.94 -4.32
C SER A 206 7.67 -29.11 -4.18
N CYS A 207 7.60 -28.04 -4.97
CA CYS A 207 6.38 -27.27 -5.10
C CYS A 207 5.44 -28.07 -5.99
N SER A 208 4.35 -28.62 -5.44
CA SER A 208 3.29 -29.26 -6.22
C SER A 208 2.04 -28.40 -6.20
N THR A 209 1.57 -28.01 -7.38
CA THR A 209 0.23 -27.45 -7.61
C THR A 209 -0.86 -28.54 -7.66
N ASP A 210 -0.50 -29.81 -7.46
CA ASP A 210 -1.33 -30.96 -7.80
C ASP A 210 -2.40 -31.34 -6.77
N GLN A 211 -2.54 -30.63 -5.65
CA GLN A 211 -3.57 -30.94 -4.65
C GLN A 211 -4.87 -30.14 -4.76
N ALA A 212 -4.98 -29.19 -5.70
CA ALA A 212 -6.19 -28.37 -5.84
C ALA A 212 -7.19 -28.87 -6.92
N ALA A 213 -6.78 -29.72 -7.85
CA ALA A 213 -7.64 -30.19 -8.96
C ALA A 213 -8.13 -31.65 -8.83
N ALA A 214 -7.66 -32.40 -7.82
CA ALA A 214 -7.94 -33.83 -7.67
C ALA A 214 -9.11 -34.18 -6.72
N ARG A 215 -10.10 -33.28 -6.55
CA ARG A 215 -11.38 -33.61 -5.86
C ARG A 215 -12.61 -33.21 -6.67
N SER A 216 -12.57 -33.47 -7.97
CA SER A 216 -13.76 -33.38 -8.83
C SER A 216 -13.74 -34.48 -9.88
N ALA A 217 -13.80 -35.73 -9.41
CA ALA A 217 -14.24 -36.87 -10.20
C ALA A 217 -14.91 -37.87 -9.25
N GLY A 218 -16.15 -38.26 -9.55
CA GLY A 218 -16.79 -39.41 -8.91
C GLY A 218 -18.11 -39.11 -8.22
N THR A 219 -19.15 -39.00 -9.01
CA THR A 219 -20.56 -39.14 -8.63
C THR A 219 -20.77 -40.37 -7.76
N SER A 220 -21.39 -40.22 -6.59
CA SER A 220 -22.09 -41.31 -5.89
C SER A 220 -23.29 -40.71 -5.17
N ARG A 221 -24.47 -41.21 -5.55
CA ARG A 221 -25.79 -40.77 -5.11
C ARG A 221 -26.10 -41.27 -3.69
N ALA A 222 -26.64 -40.36 -2.89
CA ALA A 222 -27.63 -40.53 -1.80
C ALA A 222 -27.18 -41.07 -0.41
N PRO A 223 -27.92 -40.78 0.68
CA PRO A 223 -28.94 -39.74 0.90
C PRO A 223 -28.58 -38.72 2.00
N VAL A 224 -29.32 -37.61 1.96
CA VAL A 224 -29.35 -36.50 2.91
C VAL A 224 -29.78 -36.98 4.30
N VAL A 225 -28.96 -36.69 5.32
CA VAL A 225 -29.42 -36.67 6.72
C VAL A 225 -29.38 -35.22 7.17
N ALA A 226 -30.57 -34.64 7.29
CA ALA A 226 -30.81 -33.31 7.81
C ALA A 226 -30.57 -33.32 9.33
N TRP A 227 -29.68 -32.46 9.82
CA TRP A 227 -29.64 -32.07 11.22
C TRP A 227 -29.97 -30.59 11.31
N THR A 228 -31.23 -30.34 11.65
CA THR A 228 -31.73 -29.07 12.15
C THR A 228 -31.44 -28.97 13.64
N ALA A 229 -30.59 -28.03 14.03
CA ALA A 229 -30.57 -27.38 15.34
C ALA A 229 -29.92 -26.00 15.08
N GLY A 230 -30.61 -24.87 15.18
CA GLY A 230 -31.41 -24.43 16.31
C GLY A 230 -30.49 -23.66 17.25
N GLY A 231 -30.36 -22.34 17.06
CA GLY A 231 -29.55 -21.50 17.95
C GLY A 231 -29.45 -20.05 17.48
N VAL A 232 -30.33 -19.20 18.01
CA VAL A 232 -30.41 -17.75 17.82
C VAL A 232 -29.45 -17.04 18.80
N PHE A 233 -29.14 -15.76 18.51
CA PHE A 233 -28.63 -14.69 19.41
C PHE A 233 -27.09 -14.62 19.60
N LEU A 234 -26.37 -13.49 19.49
CA LEU A 234 -26.70 -12.05 19.49
C LEU A 234 -25.72 -11.26 18.62
N ALA A 235 -26.23 -10.24 17.96
CA ALA A 235 -25.45 -9.18 17.32
C ALA A 235 -24.79 -8.29 18.40
N ALA A 236 -23.47 -8.12 18.31
CA ALA A 236 -22.78 -6.98 18.88
C ALA A 236 -22.03 -6.28 17.74
N ALA A 237 -22.68 -5.28 17.16
CA ALA A 237 -22.07 -4.32 16.26
C ALA A 237 -21.26 -3.31 17.11
N ALA A 238 -19.96 -3.21 16.86
CA ALA A 238 -19.16 -2.09 17.34
C ALA A 238 -18.15 -1.67 16.26
N GLY A 239 -18.50 -0.58 15.57
CA GLY A 239 -17.57 0.48 15.17
C GLY A 239 -16.56 0.19 14.07
N THR A 240 -17.01 0.14 12.82
CA THR A 240 -16.17 0.49 11.66
C THR A 240 -16.08 2.01 11.54
N LEU A 241 -14.89 2.58 11.80
CA LEU A 241 -14.59 3.97 11.46
C LEU A 241 -13.56 4.03 10.32
N LEU A 242 -14.12 4.26 9.13
CA LEU A 242 -13.64 5.14 8.06
C LEU A 242 -12.15 5.08 7.70
N PHE A 243 -11.81 4.22 6.74
CA PHE A 243 -10.80 4.55 5.73
C PHE A 243 -11.49 4.71 4.39
N ARG A 244 -11.87 5.95 4.06
CA ARG A 244 -12.30 6.32 2.72
C ARG A 244 -11.60 7.60 2.31
N ARG A 245 -11.06 7.54 1.09
CA ARG A 245 -10.56 8.64 0.23
C ARG A 245 -9.15 9.18 0.48
N ALA A 246 -8.21 8.61 -0.26
CA ALA A 246 -7.13 9.41 -0.87
C ALA A 246 -6.69 8.85 -2.24
N ARG A 247 -7.61 8.49 -3.13
CA ARG A 247 -7.27 8.22 -4.53
C ARG A 247 -8.41 8.45 -5.52
N ASN A 248 -9.04 9.63 -5.50
CA ASN A 248 -9.88 10.06 -6.62
C ASN A 248 -9.99 11.59 -6.73
N ARG A 249 -9.00 12.21 -7.40
CA ARG A 249 -9.15 13.46 -8.20
C ARG A 249 -8.03 13.58 -9.23
N ARG A 250 -8.02 12.73 -10.26
CA ARG A 250 -7.32 12.98 -11.54
C ARG A 250 -8.06 12.40 -12.77
N LEU A 251 -9.39 12.36 -12.73
CA LEU A 251 -10.23 12.10 -13.90
C LEU A 251 -11.40 13.07 -13.93
N GLY A 252 -11.10 14.36 -14.08
CA GLY A 252 -12.12 15.40 -14.18
C GLY A 252 -11.67 16.73 -14.81
N ALA A 253 -10.46 16.81 -15.39
CA ALA A 253 -9.95 18.05 -15.97
C ALA A 253 -9.88 18.07 -17.52
N ASP A 254 -10.22 16.97 -18.20
CA ASP A 254 -10.17 16.90 -19.67
C ASP A 254 -11.54 16.95 -20.36
N GLY A 255 -12.62 17.22 -19.62
CA GLY A 255 -14.00 17.25 -20.17
C GLY A 255 -14.64 18.63 -20.36
N ALA A 256 -14.07 19.71 -19.81
CA ALA A 256 -14.76 21.00 -19.70
C ALA A 256 -14.12 22.13 -20.55
N ARG A 257 -13.50 21.79 -21.68
CA ARG A 257 -12.98 22.79 -22.64
C ARG A 257 -13.36 22.54 -24.09
N ALA A 258 -14.45 21.82 -24.31
CA ALA A 258 -15.06 21.66 -25.63
C ALA A 258 -16.56 21.90 -25.53
N ARG A 259 -16.96 23.19 -25.46
CA ARG A 259 -18.24 23.77 -25.92
C ARG A 259 -18.43 25.15 -25.27
N SER A 260 -18.01 26.20 -25.99
CA SER A 260 -18.79 27.45 -26.05
C SER A 260 -18.28 28.26 -27.24
N THR A 261 -18.88 28.00 -28.40
CA THR A 261 -18.98 28.93 -29.52
C THR A 261 -20.45 29.28 -29.64
N VAL A 262 -20.81 30.52 -29.28
CA VAL A 262 -21.64 31.46 -30.04
C VAL A 262 -21.14 32.84 -29.66
#